data_AF-A0A6L3Y425-F1
#
_entry.id   AF-A0A6L3Y425-F1
#
_cell.length_a   1.000
_cell.length_b   1.000
_cell.length_c   1.000
_cell.angle_alpha   90.00
_cell.angle_beta   90.00
_cell.angle_gamma   90.00
#
_symmetry.space_group_name_H-M   'P 1'
#
loop_
_entity.id
_entity.type
_entity.pdbx_description
1 polymer ?
#
loop_
_entity_poly.entity_id
_entity_poly.type
_entity_poly.pdbx_seq_one_letter_code
_entity_poly.pdbx_strand_id
1 'polypeptide(L)' 'MSKISISLIEGYHITATDKRHMAEIIRRGWSKGVTKYRQYSITERNEDTARVVIESNERTSSGRMEIRRSTVTIRIRGTQ' A
#
# COMPACT_ATOMS: atom_id res chain seq x y z
N MET A 1 -10.72 4.95 18.87
CA MET A 1 -9.70 4.95 17.80
C MET A 1 -10.40 4.66 16.48
N SER A 2 -10.44 5.62 15.56
CA SER A 2 -11.11 5.48 14.26
C SER A 2 -10.46 4.36 13.44
N LYS A 3 -11.25 3.34 13.08
CA LYS A 3 -10.78 2.18 12.32
C LYS A 3 -10.80 2.52 10.84
N ILE A 4 -9.62 2.66 10.24
CA ILE A 4 -9.49 2.82 8.80
C ILE A 4 -9.52 1.45 8.14
N SER A 5 -10.41 1.29 7.16
CA SER A 5 -10.52 0.11 6.29
C SER A 5 -10.11 0.47 4.88
N ILE A 6 -9.35 -0.40 4.23
CA ILE A 6 -8.78 -0.18 2.90
C ILE A 6 -9.38 -1.18 1.93
N SER A 7 -9.88 -0.69 0.80
CA SER A 7 -10.38 -1.52 -0.31
C SER A 7 -9.58 -1.22 -1.58
N LEU A 8 -9.25 -2.25 -2.35
CA LEU A 8 -8.62 -2.06 -3.66
C LEU A 8 -9.68 -1.55 -4.64
N ILE A 9 -9.38 -0.49 -5.37
CA ILE A 9 -10.18 -0.02 -6.50
C ILE A 9 -9.54 -0.53 -7.79
N GLU A 10 -8.25 -0.26 -7.98
CA GLU A 10 -7.50 -0.60 -9.20
C GLU A 10 -6.07 -1.03 -8.90
N GLY A 11 -5.51 -1.83 -9.81
CA GLY A 11 -4.13 -2.28 -9.78
C GLY A 11 -3.96 -3.73 -9.30
N TYR A 12 -2.74 -4.06 -8.87
CA TYR A 12 -2.36 -5.41 -8.46
C TYR A 12 -3.10 -5.87 -7.19
N HIS A 13 -3.30 -7.19 -7.07
CA HIS A 13 -3.92 -7.80 -5.91
C HIS A 13 -3.16 -7.49 -4.61
N ILE A 14 -3.77 -6.72 -3.72
CA ILE A 14 -3.23 -6.41 -2.40
C ILE A 14 -3.74 -7.40 -1.34
N THR A 15 -2.81 -7.89 -0.53
CA THR A 15 -3.11 -8.82 0.56
C THR A 15 -3.75 -8.10 1.75
N ALA A 16 -4.30 -8.87 2.71
CA ALA A 16 -4.79 -8.30 3.96
C ALA A 16 -3.70 -7.55 4.75
N THR A 17 -2.45 -8.04 4.69
CA THR A 17 -1.28 -7.40 5.33
C THR A 17 -0.97 -6.05 4.70
N ASP A 18 -1.07 -5.93 3.37
CA ASP A 18 -0.87 -4.65 2.68
C ASP A 18 -1.93 -3.65 3.11
N LYS A 19 -3.21 -4.07 3.10
CA LYS A 19 -4.33 -3.23 3.53
C LYS A 19 -4.12 -2.69 4.95
N ARG A 20 -3.67 -3.54 5.87
CA ARG A 20 -3.38 -3.15 7.27
C ARG A 20 -2.23 -2.14 7.35
N HIS A 21 -1.13 -2.36 6.64
CA HIS A 21 0.00 -1.41 6.65
C HIS A 21 -0.36 -0.09 5.99
N MET A 22 -1.04 -0.10 4.84
CA MET A 22 -1.52 1.11 4.18
C MET A 22 -2.50 1.88 5.07
N ALA A 23 -3.41 1.20 5.76
CA ALA A 23 -4.31 1.82 6.74
C ALA A 23 -3.52 2.53 7.84
N GLU A 24 -2.45 1.91 8.35
CA GLU A 24 -1.62 2.49 9.39
C GLU A 24 -0.83 3.71 8.91
N ILE A 25 -0.24 3.65 7.72
CA ILE A 25 0.47 4.78 7.08
C ILE A 25 -0.49 5.96 6.93
N ILE A 26 -1.67 5.73 6.37
CA ILE A 26 -2.71 6.75 6.15
C ILE A 26 -3.20 7.34 7.48
N ARG A 27 -3.45 6.48 8.48
CA ARG A 27 -3.91 6.87 9.82
C ARG A 27 -2.91 7.77 10.52
N ARG A 28 -1.61 7.50 10.36
CA ARG A 28 -0.53 8.30 10.93
C ARG A 28 -0.23 9.57 10.14
N GLY A 29 -0.87 9.76 8.97
CA GLY A 29 -0.59 10.89 8.08
C GLY A 29 0.78 10.79 7.39
N TRP A 30 1.36 9.59 7.30
CA TRP A 30 2.65 9.39 6.66
C TRP A 30 2.52 9.26 5.14
N SER A 31 3.54 9.70 4.41
CA SER A 31 3.60 9.55 2.95
C SER A 31 4.27 8.24 2.52
N LYS A 32 5.00 7.57 3.41
CA LYS A 32 5.72 6.32 3.12
C LYS A 32 5.70 5.38 4.31
N GLY A 33 5.87 4.09 4.04
CA GLY A 33 6.09 3.07 5.07
C GLY A 33 6.80 1.85 4.50
N VAL A 34 7.50 1.12 5.35
CA VAL A 34 8.31 -0.03 4.95
C VAL A 34 8.00 -1.22 5.85
N THR A 35 8.02 -2.40 5.23
CA THR A 35 8.04 -3.71 5.88
C THR A 35 9.29 -4.45 5.44
N LYS A 36 9.56 -5.60 6.06
CA LYS A 36 10.71 -6.44 5.69
C LYS A 36 10.80 -6.78 4.19
N TYR A 37 9.67 -6.88 3.50
CA TYR A 37 9.59 -7.35 2.12
C TYR A 37 9.08 -6.30 1.13
N ARG A 38 8.44 -5.23 1.62
CA ARG A 38 7.72 -4.26 0.78
C ARG A 38 7.91 -2.83 1.27
N GLN A 39 8.01 -1.90 0.34
CA GLN A 39 7.94 -0.48 0.57
C GLN A 39 6.63 0.06 -0.02
N TYR A 40 6.00 0.97 0.69
CA TYR A 40 4.75 1.63 0.31
C TYR A 40 5.00 3.13 0.25
N SER A 41 4.61 3.76 -0.86
CA SER A 41 4.68 5.21 -1.03
C SER A 41 3.32 5.72 -1.49
N ILE A 42 2.71 6.60 -0.71
CA ILE A 42 1.50 7.32 -1.10
C ILE A 42 1.91 8.46 -2.03
N THR A 43 1.52 8.37 -3.29
CA THR A 43 1.87 9.38 -4.30
C THR A 43 0.80 10.44 -4.44
N GLU A 44 -0.46 10.06 -4.24
CA GLU A 44 -1.61 10.94 -4.34
C GLU A 44 -2.62 10.55 -3.26
N ARG A 45 -3.22 11.53 -2.58
CA ARG A 45 -4.21 11.29 -1.53
C ARG A 45 -5.33 12.32 -1.65
N ASN A 46 -6.55 11.81 -1.78
CA ASN A 46 -7.80 12.54 -1.70
C ASN A 46 -8.53 12.16 -0.39
N GLU A 47 -9.75 12.68 -0.20
CA GLU A 47 -10.54 12.45 1.02
C GLU A 47 -10.89 10.96 1.21
N ASP A 48 -11.36 10.27 0.16
CA ASP A 48 -11.77 8.87 0.21
C ASP A 48 -10.88 7.92 -0.59
N THR A 49 -9.87 8.43 -1.30
CA THR A 49 -8.99 7.61 -2.15
C THR A 49 -7.51 7.94 -1.98
N ALA A 50 -6.65 6.96 -2.22
CA ALA A 50 -5.22 7.19 -2.32
C ALA A 50 -4.59 6.32 -3.41
N ARG A 51 -3.58 6.86 -4.06
CA ARG A 51 -2.71 6.12 -4.96
C ARG A 51 -1.44 5.72 -4.22
N VAL A 52 -1.13 4.44 -4.25
CA VAL A 52 -0.01 3.86 -3.52
C VAL A 52 0.87 3.09 -4.50
N VAL A 53 2.16 3.41 -4.47
CA VAL A 53 3.20 2.63 -5.12
C VAL A 53 3.73 1.62 -4.12
N ILE A 54 3.66 0.34 -4.49
CA ILE A 54 4.17 -0.79 -3.72
C ILE A 54 5.41 -1.31 -4.44
N GLU A 55 6.53 -1.36 -3.73
CA GLU A 55 7.78 -1.91 -4.22
C GLU A 55 8.14 -3.15 -3.41
N SER A 56 8.42 -4.25 -4.10
CA SER A 56 8.84 -5.51 -3.47
C SER A 56 10.10 -6.03 -4.12
N ASN A 57 11.04 -6.48 -3.28
CA ASN A 57 12.19 -7.23 -3.74
C ASN A 57 11.74 -8.68 -3.98
N GLU A 58 11.65 -9.08 -5.24
CA GLU A 58 11.33 -10.45 -5.62
C GLU A 58 12.59 -11.13 -6.15
N ARG A 59 12.77 -12.40 -5.79
CA ARG A 59 13.82 -13.22 -6.37
C ARG A 59 13.28 -13.86 -7.64
N THR A 60 13.94 -13.62 -8.75
CA THR A 60 13.57 -14.19 -10.04
C THR A 60 13.88 -15.68 -10.08
N SER A 61 13.30 -16.39 -11.07
CA SER A 61 13.62 -17.80 -11.34
C SER A 61 15.11 -18.03 -11.60
N SER A 62 15.83 -17.01 -12.07
CA SER A 62 17.29 -17.02 -12.31
C SER A 62 18.11 -16.66 -11.07
N GLY A 63 17.47 -16.51 -9.91
CA GLY A 63 18.12 -16.24 -8.62
C GLY A 63 18.54 -14.80 -8.36
N ARG A 64 18.33 -13.88 -9.31
CA ARG A 64 18.61 -12.44 -9.18
C ARG A 64 17.51 -11.75 -8.37
N MET A 65 17.85 -10.72 -7.61
CA MET A 65 16.84 -9.85 -6.99
C MET A 65 16.39 -8.81 -8.01
N GLU A 66 15.08 -8.70 -8.22
CA GLU A 66 14.46 -7.64 -9.00
C GLU A 66 13.49 -6.84 -8.13
N ILE A 67 13.48 -5.53 -8.33
CA ILE A 67 12.50 -4.65 -7.70
C ILE A 67 11.26 -4.66 -8.59
N ARG A 68 10.19 -5.29 -8.11
CA ARG A 68 8.87 -5.14 -8.73
C ARG A 68 8.18 -3.93 -8.15
N ARG A 69 7.72 -3.06 -9.03
CA ARG A 69 6.93 -1.88 -8.68
C ARG A 69 5.51 -2.05 -9.21
N SER A 70 4.53 -1.88 -8.33
CA SER A 70 3.12 -1.93 -8.68
C SER A 70 2.42 -0.70 -8.13
N THR A 71 1.59 -0.08 -8.97
CA THR A 71 0.78 1.06 -8.58
C THR A 71 -0.64 0.59 -8.35
N VAL A 72 -1.21 0.94 -7.20
CA VAL A 72 -2.57 0.59 -6.82
C VAL A 72 -3.34 1.85 -6.41
N THR A 73 -4.63 1.86 -6.72
CA THR A 73 -5.57 2.87 -6.24
C THR A 73 -6.45 2.21 -5.19
N ILE A 74 -6.51 2.80 -4.00
CA ILE A 74 -7.24 2.28 -2.86
C ILE A 74 -8.31 3.27 -2.40
N ARG A 75 -9.43 2.72 -1.92
CA ARG A 75 -10.46 3.44 -1.18
C ARG A 75 -10.17 3.38 0.31
N ILE A 76 -10.26 4.53 0.96
CA ILE A 76 -10.11 4.74 2.39
C ILE A 76 -11.51 4.89 2.98
N ARG A 77 -11.88 3.99 3.90
CA ARG A 77 -13.13 4.11 4.67
C ARG A 77 -12.79 4.29 6.13
N GLY A 78 -13.21 5.39 6.74
CA GLY A 78 -13.11 5.60 8.18
C GLY A 78 -14.49 5.87 8.76
N THR A 79 -14.85 5.17 9.82
CA THR A 79 -15.84 5.69 10.78
C THR A 79 -15.13 6.76 11.61
N GLN A 80 -15.52 8.03 11.42
CA GLN A 80 -15.12 9.11 12.32
C GLN A 80 -15.61 8.80 13.73
#